data_AF-E6QND2-F1
#
_entry.id   AF-E6QND2-F1
#
_cell.length_a   1.000
_cell.length_b   1.000
_cell.length_c   1.000
_cell.angle_alpha   90.00
_cell.angle_beta   90.00
_cell.angle_gamma   90.00
#
_symmetry.space_group_name_H-M   'P 1'
#
loop_
_entity.id
_entity.type
_entity.pdbx_description
1 polymer ?
#
loop_
_entity_poly.entity_id
_entity_poly.type
_entity_poly.pdbx_seq_one_letter_code
_entity_poly.pdbx_strand_id
1 'polypeptide(L)'
;MVAAEMMKDALGREWISDFSTVNNRKRTVIVGEVRNLSDEHISVSAFIEELQRNFINSGRVVFVASSTERIDIRGERADQDINASEATRKAMGKEKGADFMLKGTINTIIDVNGSDQLRYYQVNLTLISLVDNVIVWNGEKKIKKMVARSKLRF
;
A
#
# COMPACT_ATOMS: atom_id res chain seq x y z
N MET A 1 -15.30 -2.22 2.27
CA MET A 1 -14.26 -1.19 2.04
C MET A 1 -13.22 -1.76 1.08
N VAL A 2 -12.74 -0.95 0.13
CA VAL A 2 -11.91 -1.39 -1.02
C VAL A 2 -10.60 -2.02 -0.55
N ALA A 3 -9.93 -1.42 0.44
CA ALA A 3 -8.68 -1.92 0.98
C ALA A 3 -8.81 -3.31 1.62
N ALA A 4 -9.91 -3.56 2.34
CA ALA A 4 -10.16 -4.84 2.99
C ALA A 4 -10.35 -6.01 1.99
N GLU A 5 -11.01 -5.75 0.86
CA GLU A 5 -11.21 -6.76 -0.17
C GLU A 5 -9.91 -7.05 -0.96
N MET A 6 -9.14 -6.00 -1.31
CA MET A 6 -7.83 -6.19 -1.93
C MET A 6 -6.86 -6.94 -1.00
N MET A 7 -6.95 -6.69 0.30
CA MET A 7 -6.19 -7.41 1.31
C MET A 7 -6.61 -8.87 1.39
N LYS A 8 -7.91 -9.18 1.38
CA LYS A 8 -8.37 -10.58 1.34
C LYS A 8 -7.86 -11.32 0.11
N ASP A 9 -7.87 -10.68 -1.05
CA ASP A 9 -7.30 -11.25 -2.28
C ASP A 9 -5.78 -11.43 -2.16
N ALA A 10 -5.05 -10.40 -1.71
CA ALA A 10 -3.60 -10.50 -1.51
C ALA A 10 -3.22 -11.61 -0.53
N LEU A 11 -3.92 -11.68 0.61
CA LEU A 11 -3.68 -12.61 1.72
C LEU A 11 -4.13 -14.05 1.47
N GLY A 12 -5.01 -14.26 0.49
CA GLY A 12 -5.59 -15.56 0.17
C GLY A 12 -4.80 -16.39 -0.84
N ARG A 13 -3.75 -15.83 -1.46
CA ARG A 13 -2.97 -16.50 -2.51
C ARG A 13 -1.76 -17.27 -1.96
N GLU A 14 -1.34 -18.29 -2.71
CA GLU A 14 -0.30 -19.26 -2.32
C GLU A 14 1.07 -18.61 -2.05
N TRP A 15 1.42 -17.53 -2.78
CA TRP A 15 2.70 -16.81 -2.63
C TRP A 15 3.00 -16.40 -1.18
N ILE A 16 1.95 -16.12 -0.39
CA ILE A 16 2.08 -15.85 1.03
C ILE A 16 2.52 -17.12 1.73
N SER A 17 1.71 -18.18 1.68
CA SER A 17 1.96 -19.44 2.38
C SER A 17 3.36 -19.97 2.11
N ASP A 18 3.80 -19.94 0.85
CA ASP A 18 5.12 -20.41 0.41
C ASP A 18 6.24 -19.63 1.10
N PHE A 19 6.13 -18.30 1.15
CA PHE A 19 7.17 -17.48 1.77
C PHE A 19 7.32 -17.74 3.27
N SER A 20 6.23 -17.87 4.04
CA SER A 20 6.37 -18.13 5.49
C SER A 20 6.82 -19.54 5.78
N THR A 21 6.44 -20.51 4.96
CA THR A 21 6.89 -21.90 5.11
C THR A 21 8.39 -22.00 4.88
N VAL A 22 8.90 -21.33 3.84
CA VAL A 22 10.34 -21.33 3.50
C VAL A 22 11.18 -20.51 4.48
N ASN A 23 10.71 -19.32 4.88
CA ASN A 23 11.53 -18.37 5.66
C ASN A 23 11.28 -18.39 7.17
N ASN A 24 10.32 -19.20 7.65
CA ASN A 24 9.91 -19.32 9.05
C ASN A 24 9.69 -17.97 9.77
N ARG A 25 9.23 -16.95 9.03
CA ARG A 25 8.95 -15.61 9.56
C ARG A 25 7.84 -14.90 8.79
N LYS A 26 7.32 -13.82 9.38
CA LYS A 26 6.39 -12.91 8.70
C LYS A 26 7.12 -12.11 7.61
N ARG A 27 6.41 -11.84 6.52
CA ARG A 27 6.90 -11.00 5.43
C ARG A 27 6.94 -9.55 5.87
N THR A 28 7.99 -8.85 5.46
CA THR A 28 8.17 -7.43 5.73
C THR A 28 7.92 -6.65 4.45
N VAL A 29 7.01 -5.70 4.48
CA VAL A 29 6.59 -4.92 3.31
C VAL A 29 6.91 -3.46 3.56
N ILE A 30 7.44 -2.78 2.54
CA ILE A 30 7.51 -1.32 2.52
C ILE A 30 6.44 -0.79 1.58
N VAL A 31 5.77 0.30 1.98
CA VAL A 31 4.91 1.04 1.05
C VAL A 31 5.80 1.97 0.24
N GLY A 32 5.85 1.71 -1.07
CA GLY A 32 6.46 2.58 -2.05
C GLY A 32 5.49 3.64 -2.55
N GLU A 33 5.79 4.20 -3.71
CA GLU A 33 4.97 5.25 -4.30
C GLU A 33 3.59 4.70 -4.75
N VAL A 34 2.53 5.39 -4.32
CA VAL A 34 1.17 5.24 -4.86
C VAL A 34 0.78 6.55 -5.52
N ARG A 35 0.53 6.52 -6.82
CA ARG A 35 0.22 7.73 -7.60
C ARG A 35 -1.28 7.91 -7.78
N ASN A 36 -1.76 9.14 -7.57
CA ASN A 36 -3.08 9.53 -8.05
C ASN A 36 -2.94 10.05 -9.49
N LEU A 37 -3.44 9.29 -10.45
CA LEU A 37 -3.55 9.62 -11.87
C LEU A 37 -5.00 9.92 -12.25
N SER A 38 -5.89 10.03 -11.25
CA SER A 38 -7.29 10.39 -11.47
C SER A 38 -7.44 11.91 -11.56
N ASP A 39 -8.54 12.34 -12.17
CA ASP A 39 -8.87 13.76 -12.33
C ASP A 39 -9.38 14.39 -11.01
N GLU A 40 -9.64 13.56 -10.00
CA GLU A 40 -10.12 13.99 -8.69
C GLU A 40 -8.99 13.99 -7.67
N HIS A 41 -9.02 14.95 -6.75
CA HIS A 41 -8.12 14.95 -5.61
C HIS A 41 -8.51 13.86 -4.59
N ILE A 42 -7.92 12.68 -4.76
CA ILE A 42 -8.07 11.53 -3.84
C ILE A 42 -6.94 11.58 -2.81
N SER A 43 -7.30 11.48 -1.53
CA SER A 43 -6.32 11.36 -0.44
C SER A 43 -5.65 9.98 -0.46
N VAL A 44 -4.52 9.90 -1.17
CA VAL A 44 -3.73 8.66 -1.27
C VAL A 44 -3.20 8.23 0.10
N SER A 45 -2.81 9.17 0.95
CA SER A 45 -2.31 8.89 2.30
C SER A 45 -3.36 8.18 3.15
N ALA A 46 -4.61 8.65 3.16
CA ALA A 46 -5.69 7.99 3.89
C ALA A 46 -5.96 6.57 3.39
N PHE A 47 -5.90 6.36 2.06
CA PHE A 47 -6.05 5.03 1.46
C PHE A 47 -4.91 4.07 1.88
N ILE A 48 -3.66 4.55 1.85
CA ILE A 48 -2.50 3.78 2.30
C ILE A 48 -2.62 3.42 3.79
N GLU A 49 -3.00 4.38 4.63
CA GLU A 49 -3.12 4.15 6.08
C GLU A 49 -4.19 3.10 6.39
N GLU A 50 -5.35 3.18 5.72
CA GLU A 50 -6.40 2.17 5.83
C GLU A 50 -5.89 0.78 5.40
N LEU A 51 -5.13 0.72 4.31
CA LEU A 51 -4.53 -0.52 3.82
C LEU A 51 -3.53 -1.09 4.82
N GLN A 52 -2.57 -0.27 5.30
CA GLN A 52 -1.57 -0.69 6.29
C GLN A 52 -2.24 -1.21 7.57
N ARG A 53 -3.22 -0.47 8.10
CA ARG A 53 -3.98 -0.85 9.29
C ARG A 53 -4.62 -2.23 9.11
N ASN A 54 -5.27 -2.45 7.97
CA ASN A 54 -5.90 -3.72 7.63
C ASN A 54 -4.91 -4.89 7.56
N PHE A 55 -3.77 -4.70 6.90
CA PHE A 55 -2.75 -5.75 6.80
C PHE A 55 -2.04 -6.02 8.15
N ILE A 56 -1.79 -4.99 8.97
CA ILE A 56 -1.23 -5.15 10.33
C ILE A 56 -2.19 -5.95 11.20
N ASN A 57 -3.48 -5.61 11.17
CA ASN A 57 -4.52 -6.30 11.94
C ASN A 57 -4.68 -7.77 11.52
N SER A 58 -4.34 -8.13 10.28
CA SER A 58 -4.33 -9.53 9.84
C SER A 58 -3.27 -10.38 10.54
N GLY A 59 -2.24 -9.75 11.10
CA GLY A 59 -1.10 -10.41 11.76
C GLY A 59 -0.16 -11.17 10.80
N ARG A 60 -0.43 -11.21 9.49
CA ARG A 60 0.35 -11.99 8.50
C ARG A 60 1.51 -11.23 7.85
N VAL A 61 1.50 -9.91 7.95
CA VAL A 61 2.44 -8.99 7.31
C VAL A 61 2.92 -7.97 8.34
N VAL A 62 4.19 -7.58 8.23
CA VAL A 62 4.79 -6.47 8.99
C VAL A 62 5.11 -5.36 8.00
N PHE A 63 4.69 -4.13 8.27
CA PHE A 63 5.19 -2.99 7.50
C PHE A 63 6.41 -2.37 8.16
N VAL A 64 7.33 -1.92 7.33
CA VAL A 64 8.36 -0.96 7.74
C VAL A 64 7.92 0.44 7.32
N ALA A 65 8.47 1.42 8.03
CA ALA A 65 8.33 2.83 7.68
C ALA A 65 8.69 3.08 6.21
N SER A 66 7.91 3.96 5.58
CA SER A 66 8.16 4.49 4.23
C SER A 66 9.53 5.19 4.14
N SER A 67 9.96 5.54 2.94
CA SER A 67 11.20 6.31 2.76
C SER A 67 11.19 7.62 3.54
N THR A 68 10.05 8.31 3.56
CA THR A 68 9.89 9.60 4.24
C THR A 68 9.96 9.43 5.76
N GLU A 69 9.15 8.53 6.32
CA GLU A 69 9.14 8.25 7.76
C GLU A 69 10.50 7.74 8.27
N ARG A 70 11.25 6.99 7.45
CA ARG A 70 12.60 6.55 7.83
C ARG A 70 13.58 7.70 8.00
N ILE A 71 13.43 8.79 7.24
CA ILE A 71 14.29 9.97 7.39
C ILE A 71 14.04 10.59 8.77
N ASP A 72 12.77 10.78 9.14
CA ASP A 72 12.38 11.36 10.41
C ASP A 72 12.85 10.48 11.59
N ILE A 73 12.61 9.16 11.52
CA ILE A 73 13.03 8.22 12.56
C ILE A 73 14.55 8.12 12.69
N ARG A 74 15.32 8.27 11.60
CA ARG A 74 16.78 8.32 11.66
C ARG A 74 17.26 9.60 12.33
N GLY A 75 16.61 10.73 12.05
CA GLY A 75 16.87 12.01 12.73
C GLY A 75 16.66 11.89 14.23
N GLU A 76 15.50 11.38 14.66
CA GLU A 76 15.18 11.13 16.07
C GLU A 76 16.19 10.17 16.72
N ARG A 77 16.57 9.08 16.03
CA ARG A 77 17.56 8.15 16.55
C ARG A 77 18.94 8.80 16.70
N ALA A 78 19.31 9.72 15.81
CA ALA A 78 20.59 10.43 15.89
C ALA A 78 20.62 11.39 17.08
N ASP A 79 19.50 12.07 17.34
CA ASP A 79 19.36 12.90 18.55
C ASP A 79 19.46 12.05 19.83
N GLN A 80 18.73 10.92 19.88
CA GLN A 80 18.80 9.99 21.01
C GLN A 80 20.19 9.35 21.19
N ASP A 81 20.99 9.23 20.12
CA ASP A 81 22.36 8.71 20.22
C ASP A 81 23.26 9.64 21.05
N ILE A 82 22.94 10.94 21.09
CA ILE A 82 23.64 11.96 21.87
C ILE A 82 23.00 12.11 23.25
N ASN A 83 21.66 12.11 23.32
CA ASN A 83 20.93 12.55 24.50
C ASN A 83 20.40 11.41 25.39
N ALA A 84 20.18 10.21 24.86
CA ALA A 84 19.62 9.09 25.62
C ALA A 84 20.68 8.32 26.42
N SER A 85 20.26 7.75 27.55
CA SER A 85 21.12 6.88 28.35
C SER A 85 21.61 5.66 27.56
N GLU A 86 22.80 5.17 27.88
CA GLU A 86 23.38 4.00 27.21
C GLU A 86 22.49 2.75 27.29
N ALA A 87 21.77 2.55 28.39
CA ALA A 87 20.87 1.41 28.58
C ALA A 87 19.68 1.41 27.61
N THR A 88 19.25 2.57 27.12
CA THR A 88 18.02 2.70 26.31
C THR A 88 18.28 3.13 24.87
N ARG A 89 19.43 3.73 24.57
CA ARG A 89 19.81 4.20 23.23
C ARG A 89 19.70 3.08 22.18
N LYS A 90 19.39 3.46 20.94
CA LYS A 90 19.23 2.51 19.83
C LYS A 90 20.34 2.73 18.80
N ALA A 91 21.13 1.69 18.56
CA ALA A 91 22.20 1.73 17.58
C ALA A 91 21.66 1.99 16.15
N MET A 92 22.43 2.76 15.38
CA MET A 92 22.21 2.94 13.94
C MET A 92 22.39 1.61 13.18
N GLY A 93 21.81 1.52 11.97
CA GLY A 93 21.97 0.35 11.10
C GLY A 93 21.22 -0.92 11.54
N LYS A 94 20.34 -0.84 12.55
CA LYS A 94 19.49 -1.95 13.02
C LYS A 94 18.06 -1.91 12.43
N GLU A 95 17.86 -1.18 11.33
CA GLU A 95 16.57 -1.12 10.66
C GLU A 95 16.21 -2.47 10.05
N LYS A 96 14.93 -2.85 10.19
CA LYS A 96 14.42 -4.06 9.55
C LYS A 96 14.33 -3.83 8.04
N GLY A 97 14.94 -4.72 7.27
CA GLY A 97 14.81 -4.73 5.81
C GLY A 97 13.41 -5.20 5.38
N ALA A 98 12.88 -4.58 4.33
CA ALA A 98 11.69 -5.08 3.65
C ALA A 98 12.06 -6.23 2.71
N ASP A 99 11.18 -7.22 2.60
CA ASP A 99 11.24 -8.30 1.62
C ASP A 99 10.55 -7.89 0.32
N PHE A 100 9.47 -7.10 0.44
CA PHE A 100 8.64 -6.68 -0.68
C PHE A 100 8.35 -5.18 -0.64
N MET A 101 8.11 -4.60 -1.80
CA MET A 101 7.62 -3.23 -1.97
C MET A 101 6.21 -3.25 -2.56
N LEU A 102 5.28 -2.60 -1.88
CA LEU A 102 3.93 -2.34 -2.39
C LEU A 102 3.93 -1.02 -3.18
N LYS A 103 3.52 -1.06 -4.44
CA LYS A 103 3.34 0.12 -5.31
C LYS A 103 1.91 0.19 -5.81
N GLY A 104 1.48 1.36 -6.26
CA GLY A 104 0.12 1.49 -6.78
C GLY A 104 -0.16 2.70 -7.64
N THR A 105 -1.31 2.66 -8.29
CA THR A 105 -1.88 3.79 -9.03
C THR A 105 -3.38 3.84 -8.84
N ILE A 106 -3.94 5.04 -8.73
CA ILE A 106 -5.37 5.29 -8.76
C ILE A 106 -5.68 6.04 -10.06
N ASN A 107 -6.54 5.47 -10.90
CA ASN A 107 -6.90 6.02 -12.21
C ASN A 107 -8.39 6.34 -12.27
N THR A 108 -8.79 7.32 -13.06
CA THR A 108 -10.19 7.46 -13.47
C THR A 108 -10.48 6.57 -14.67
N ILE A 109 -11.62 5.88 -14.68
CA ILE A 109 -12.17 5.22 -15.85
C ILE A 109 -13.54 5.80 -16.16
N ILE A 110 -13.75 6.14 -17.43
CA ILE A 110 -15.02 6.62 -17.95
C ILE A 110 -15.58 5.52 -18.85
N ASP A 111 -16.79 5.08 -18.52
CA ASP A 111 -17.58 4.15 -19.31
C ASP A 111 -18.80 4.89 -19.84
N VAL A 112 -18.97 4.93 -21.16
CA VAL A 112 -20.07 5.64 -21.82
C VAL A 112 -20.98 4.60 -22.46
N ASN A 113 -22.22 4.51 -22.00
CA ASN A 113 -23.21 3.62 -22.57
C ASN A 113 -24.48 4.43 -22.92
N GLY A 114 -24.63 4.76 -24.21
CA GLY A 114 -25.72 5.61 -24.68
C GLY A 114 -25.69 7.01 -24.07
N SER A 115 -26.76 7.40 -23.36
CA SER A 115 -26.87 8.71 -22.66
C SER A 115 -26.26 8.72 -21.25
N ASP A 116 -25.84 7.57 -20.75
CA ASP A 116 -25.34 7.41 -19.39
C ASP A 116 -23.81 7.36 -19.40
N GLN A 117 -23.21 8.29 -18.65
CA GLN A 117 -21.77 8.31 -18.41
C GLN A 117 -21.48 7.83 -16.99
N LEU A 118 -20.72 6.75 -16.88
CA LEU A 118 -20.29 6.16 -15.63
C LEU A 118 -18.82 6.43 -15.37
N ARG A 119 -18.53 7.10 -14.26
CA ARG A 119 -17.17 7.36 -13.81
C ARG A 119 -16.83 6.44 -12.65
N TYR A 120 -15.74 5.70 -12.81
CA TYR A 120 -15.17 4.81 -11.81
C TYR A 120 -13.76 5.23 -11.46
N TYR A 121 -13.31 4.89 -10.26
CA TYR A 121 -11.90 4.90 -9.93
C TYR A 121 -11.38 3.48 -9.93
N GLN A 122 -10.23 3.26 -10.56
CA GLN A 122 -9.54 1.99 -10.53
C GLN A 122 -8.28 2.13 -9.70
N VAL A 123 -8.19 1.34 -8.64
CA VAL A 123 -6.98 1.21 -7.83
C VAL A 123 -6.26 -0.05 -8.30
N ASN A 124 -5.02 0.11 -8.74
CA ASN A 124 -4.10 -0.97 -9.05
C ASN A 124 -3.01 -1.00 -8.00
N LEU A 125 -2.74 -2.17 -7.44
CA LEU A 125 -1.68 -2.39 -6.47
C LEU A 125 -0.81 -3.56 -6.91
N THR A 126 0.49 -3.41 -6.74
CA THR A 126 1.48 -4.43 -7.11
C THR A 126 2.43 -4.63 -5.94
N LEU A 127 2.67 -5.90 -5.58
CA LEU A 127 3.68 -6.28 -4.62
C LEU A 127 4.87 -6.89 -5.35
N ILE A 128 6.04 -6.30 -5.14
CA ILE A 128 7.27 -6.62 -5.88
C ILE A 128 8.32 -7.10 -4.88
N SER A 129 8.98 -8.22 -5.16
CA SER A 129 10.12 -8.70 -4.39
C SER A 129 11.32 -7.76 -4.54
N LEU A 130 11.93 -7.37 -3.43
CA LEU A 130 13.10 -6.49 -3.44
C LEU A 130 14.40 -7.22 -3.80
N VAL A 131 14.40 -8.55 -3.80
CA VAL A 131 15.58 -9.37 -4.11
C VAL A 131 15.79 -9.50 -5.61
N ASP A 132 14.71 -9.79 -6.34
CA ASP A 132 14.75 -10.19 -7.77
C ASP A 132 13.75 -9.42 -8.65
N ASN A 133 13.05 -8.42 -8.10
CA ASN A 133 12.04 -7.61 -8.80
C ASN A 133 10.85 -8.40 -9.36
N VAL A 134 10.60 -9.62 -8.87
CA VAL A 134 9.45 -10.41 -9.30
C VAL A 134 8.17 -9.83 -8.72
N ILE A 135 7.16 -9.66 -9.57
CA ILE A 135 5.81 -9.31 -9.14
C ILE A 135 5.17 -10.56 -8.53
N VAL A 136 5.03 -10.58 -7.21
CA VAL A 136 4.44 -11.72 -6.47
C VAL A 136 2.93 -11.57 -6.29
N TRP A 137 2.42 -10.35 -6.39
CA TRP A 137 0.99 -10.08 -6.40
C TRP A 137 0.67 -8.84 -7.22
N ASN A 138 -0.43 -8.90 -7.96
CA ASN A 138 -1.01 -7.79 -8.68
C ASN A 138 -2.52 -7.85 -8.51
N GLY A 139 -3.10 -6.80 -7.95
CA GLY A 139 -4.51 -6.69 -7.65
C GLY A 139 -5.09 -5.40 -8.21
N GLU A 140 -6.32 -5.50 -8.70
CA GLU A 140 -7.11 -4.39 -9.21
C GLU A 140 -8.42 -4.31 -8.43
N LYS A 141 -8.88 -3.09 -8.14
CA LYS A 141 -10.24 -2.86 -7.65
C LYS A 141 -10.85 -1.61 -8.27
N LYS A 142 -12.08 -1.76 -8.77
CA LYS A 142 -12.93 -0.67 -9.25
C LYS A 142 -13.82 -0.15 -8.12
N ILE A 143 -13.85 1.17 -7.96
CA ILE A 143 -14.65 1.92 -7.01
C ILE A 143 -15.65 2.74 -7.82
N LYS A 144 -16.94 2.37 -7.75
CA LYS A 144 -18.00 3.06 -8.48
C LYS A 144 -18.39 4.32 -7.71
N LYS A 145 -18.27 5.51 -8.32
CA LYS A 145 -18.62 6.76 -7.65
C LYS A 145 -19.92 7.39 -8.17
N MET A 146 -20.17 7.50 -9.48
CA MET A 146 -21.40 8.19 -9.96
C MET A 146 -21.92 7.73 -11.33
N VAL A 147 -23.25 7.78 -11.46
CA VAL A 147 -24.00 7.75 -12.73
C VAL A 147 -24.39 9.18 -13.08
N ALA A 148 -23.75 9.78 -14.08
CA ALA A 148 -24.26 11.03 -14.66
C ALA A 148 -25.22 10.65 -15.80
N ARG A 149 -26.53 10.83 -15.57
CA ARG A 149 -27.52 10.81 -16.66
C ARG A 149 -27.42 12.14 -17.39
N SER A 150 -27.13 12.10 -18.69
CA SER A 150 -27.28 13.28 -19.54
C SER A 150 -28.76 13.68 -19.57
N LYS A 151 -29.14 14.73 -18.84
CA LYS A 151 -30.45 15.38 -19.03
C LYS A 151 -30.37 16.19 -20.32
N LEU A 152 -30.66 15.57 -21.45
CA LEU A 152 -31.07 16.28 -22.66
C LEU A 152 -32.35 17.06 -22.31
N ARG A 153 -32.20 18.37 -22.08
CA ARG A 153 -33.31 19.32 -22.13
C ARG A 153 -33.43 19.79 -23.58
N PHE A 154 -34.53 19.41 -24.23
CA PHE A 154 -35.06 20.13 -25.39
C PHE A 154 -35.89 21.32 -24.90
#